data_AF-A0A4V4LDE9-F1
#
_entry.id   AF-A0A4V4LDE9-F1
#
_cell.length_a   1.000
_cell.length_b   1.000
_cell.length_c   1.000
_cell.angle_alpha   90.00
_cell.angle_beta   90.00
_cell.angle_gamma   90.00
#
_symmetry.space_group_name_H-M   'P 1'
#
loop_
_entity.id
_entity.type
_entity.pdbx_description
1 polymer ?
#
loop_
_entity_poly.entity_id
_entity_poly.type
_entity_poly.pdbx_seq_one_letter_code
_entity_poly.pdbx_strand_id
1 'polypeptide(L)'
;MILTKVFQTLLALTAIKSSVAMPTKRDTKVGYLFTSFPVDDEAIYMHLSNGNDPLSYQALSLDGTAETQAILRSDVGTKGVRDSFIVPSQDGSKFWLIATDLLANNFTNDFNEATRFGSRQLVIWESDDLATWGEARLTPNLVNATAGNAWAPEAYWEPLVDAYIVVFASRFWPESDTDRSGPQPPNILMYVTTTDFVTFSEAKTYFNPGYPVIDATFIATPEQGPNVWYRWVKTEVDYTIFQQRSENGILGDWVNVGGASDDVRVTFASEFSNNEGPLIFRDNLDAKKFHLWIDENDLQTYIPATASTLDDMSAWVPDDRSGFPKDVKHGKVLAVDQQQYDAILAKYKVVGA
;
A
#
# COMPACT_ATOMS: atom_id res chain seq x y z
N MET A 1 62.39 -22.51 -34.31
CA MET A 1 61.08 -22.37 -34.97
C MET A 1 60.10 -23.23 -34.17
N ILE A 2 59.09 -22.76 -33.45
CA ILE A 2 58.37 -21.48 -33.37
C ILE A 2 57.94 -21.35 -31.89
N LEU A 3 58.20 -20.20 -31.26
CA LEU A 3 57.66 -19.84 -29.94
C LEU A 3 56.19 -19.44 -30.08
N THR A 4 55.27 -20.14 -29.43
CA THR A 4 53.88 -19.69 -29.29
C THR A 4 53.72 -19.05 -27.91
N LYS A 5 53.74 -17.72 -27.86
CA LYS A 5 53.39 -16.94 -26.66
C LYS A 5 51.88 -16.98 -26.47
N VAL A 6 51.43 -17.64 -25.41
CA VAL A 6 50.04 -17.51 -24.93
C VAL A 6 49.99 -16.28 -24.02
N PHE A 7 49.30 -15.23 -24.48
CA PHE A 7 48.93 -14.10 -23.64
C PHE A 7 47.78 -14.54 -22.73
N GLN A 8 48.02 -14.70 -21.43
CA GLN A 8 46.96 -14.74 -20.43
C GLN A 8 46.55 -13.31 -20.12
N THR A 9 45.42 -12.87 -20.68
CA THR A 9 44.76 -11.64 -20.28
C THR A 9 44.09 -11.90 -18.94
N LEU A 10 44.69 -11.39 -17.86
CA LEU A 10 44.12 -11.44 -16.52
C LEU A 10 42.94 -10.46 -16.48
N LEU A 11 41.71 -10.96 -16.65
CA LEU A 11 40.51 -10.17 -16.39
C LEU A 11 40.37 -10.03 -14.87
N ALA A 12 40.84 -8.91 -14.32
CA ALA A 12 40.55 -8.54 -12.95
C ALA A 12 39.06 -8.20 -12.86
N LEU A 13 38.22 -9.17 -12.45
CA LEU A 13 36.88 -8.87 -11.95
C LEU A 13 37.05 -8.10 -10.64
N THR A 14 37.06 -6.77 -10.72
CA THR A 14 36.71 -5.94 -9.57
C THR A 14 35.23 -6.19 -9.27
N ALA A 15 34.97 -7.13 -8.36
CA ALA A 15 33.68 -7.25 -7.72
C ALA A 15 33.43 -5.93 -6.98
N ILE A 16 32.61 -5.06 -7.58
CA ILE A 16 32.04 -3.93 -6.89
C ILE A 16 31.09 -4.55 -5.87
N LYS A 17 31.57 -4.77 -4.65
CA LYS A 17 30.70 -4.98 -3.50
C LYS A 17 29.97 -3.65 -3.29
N SER A 18 28.82 -3.49 -3.93
CA SER A 18 27.83 -2.51 -3.48
C SER A 18 27.27 -3.04 -2.16
N SER A 19 28.00 -2.82 -1.06
CA SER A 19 27.36 -2.79 0.24
C SER A 19 26.55 -1.50 0.29
N VAL A 20 25.35 -1.53 -0.31
CA VAL A 20 24.32 -0.59 0.10
C VAL A 20 24.00 -0.98 1.53
N ALA A 21 24.68 -0.31 2.46
CA ALA A 21 24.27 -0.32 3.85
C ALA A 21 22.88 0.30 3.85
N MET A 22 21.84 -0.54 3.92
CA MET A 22 20.52 -0.09 4.34
C MET A 22 20.71 0.67 5.66
N PRO A 23 20.07 1.83 5.86
CA PRO A 23 20.23 2.60 7.08
C PRO A 23 19.91 1.70 8.29
N THR A 24 20.94 1.30 9.03
CA THR A 24 20.80 0.68 10.34
C THR A 24 20.42 1.77 11.33
N LYS A 25 19.15 2.16 11.33
CA LYS A 25 18.54 2.97 12.37
C LYS A 25 17.03 2.69 12.45
N ARG A 26 16.69 1.49 12.94
CA ARG A 26 15.35 1.23 13.49
C ARG A 26 15.17 1.87 14.89
N ASP A 27 16.24 2.39 15.51
CA ASP A 27 16.29 2.75 16.94
C ASP A 27 15.69 4.12 17.36
N THR A 28 14.92 4.83 16.52
CA THR A 28 14.39 6.16 16.91
C THR A 28 12.97 6.47 16.43
N LYS A 29 12.13 5.46 16.18
CA LYS A 29 10.71 5.70 15.88
C LYS A 29 9.94 6.00 17.17
N VAL A 30 9.12 7.05 17.13
CA VAL A 30 8.43 7.57 18.33
C VAL A 30 6.91 7.49 18.24
N GLY A 31 6.40 7.18 17.04
CA GLY A 31 4.98 7.00 16.78
C GLY A 31 4.72 6.56 15.35
N TYR A 32 3.47 6.72 14.94
CA TYR A 32 2.92 6.31 13.66
C TYR A 32 2.04 7.41 13.08
N LEU A 33 2.24 7.72 11.80
CA LEU A 33 1.32 8.48 10.99
C LEU A 33 0.38 7.49 10.29
N PHE A 34 -0.93 7.67 10.46
CA PHE A 34 -1.95 6.90 9.77
C PHE A 34 -2.73 7.78 8.81
N THR A 35 -2.72 7.44 7.53
CA THR A 35 -3.59 8.06 6.51
C THR A 35 -4.79 7.18 6.24
N SER A 36 -5.94 7.81 6.07
CA SER A 36 -7.22 7.14 5.77
C SER A 36 -8.12 8.07 4.96
N PHE A 37 -9.30 7.59 4.60
CA PHE A 37 -10.41 8.43 4.15
C PHE A 37 -11.70 8.01 4.86
N PRO A 38 -12.59 8.94 5.22
CA PRO A 38 -13.96 8.61 5.60
C PRO A 38 -14.81 8.43 4.33
N VAL A 39 -15.79 7.52 4.40
CA VAL A 39 -16.68 7.21 3.25
C VAL A 39 -17.42 8.45 2.74
N ASP A 40 -17.82 9.34 3.63
CA ASP A 40 -18.68 10.49 3.27
C ASP A 40 -17.92 11.69 2.67
N ASP A 41 -16.58 11.76 2.81
CA ASP A 41 -15.81 12.94 2.36
C ASP A 41 -14.76 12.63 1.27
N GLU A 42 -14.37 11.36 1.09
CA GLU A 42 -13.43 10.89 0.04
C GLU A 42 -12.22 11.83 -0.17
N ALA A 43 -11.62 12.25 0.95
CA ALA A 43 -10.41 13.05 1.05
C ALA A 43 -9.42 12.36 2.00
N ILE A 44 -8.14 12.74 1.97
CA ILE A 44 -7.14 12.15 2.87
C ILE A 44 -7.19 12.83 4.22
N TYR A 45 -7.40 12.01 5.24
CA TYR A 45 -7.36 12.36 6.65
C TYR A 45 -6.06 11.80 7.23
N MET A 46 -5.50 12.51 8.21
CA MET A 46 -4.29 12.08 8.91
C MET A 46 -4.56 11.94 10.39
N HIS A 47 -3.98 10.90 10.98
CA HIS A 47 -4.01 10.62 12.40
C HIS A 47 -2.59 10.38 12.89
N LEU A 48 -2.28 10.84 14.09
CA LEU A 48 -0.99 10.60 14.74
C LEU A 48 -1.21 9.73 15.97
N SER A 49 -0.38 8.71 16.16
CA SER A 49 -0.51 7.82 17.31
C SER A 49 -0.24 8.56 18.63
N ASN A 50 -0.87 8.10 19.72
CA ASN A 50 -0.57 8.56 21.07
C ASN A 50 0.79 8.02 21.51
N GLY A 51 1.85 8.77 21.25
CA GLY A 51 3.21 8.27 21.41
C GLY A 51 3.44 7.06 20.51
N ASN A 52 4.02 5.99 21.06
CA ASN A 52 4.36 4.79 20.30
C ASN A 52 3.30 3.68 20.38
N ASP A 53 2.05 4.03 20.69
CA ASP A 53 0.94 3.10 20.74
C ASP A 53 0.40 2.84 19.32
N PRO A 54 0.58 1.63 18.75
CA PRO A 54 0.14 1.33 17.40
C PRO A 54 -1.38 1.29 17.26
N LEU A 55 -2.17 1.23 18.34
CA LEU A 55 -3.63 1.06 18.31
C LEU A 55 -4.40 2.29 18.83
N SER A 56 -3.69 3.38 19.16
CA SER A 56 -4.29 4.58 19.73
C SER A 56 -3.88 5.81 18.95
N TYR A 57 -4.85 6.54 18.39
CA TYR A 57 -4.59 7.67 17.49
C TYR A 57 -5.41 8.91 17.83
N GLN A 58 -4.85 10.06 17.44
CA GLN A 58 -5.49 11.37 17.49
C GLN A 58 -5.71 11.86 16.06
N ALA A 59 -6.94 12.26 15.75
CA ALA A 59 -7.24 12.88 14.47
C ALA A 59 -6.59 14.27 14.38
N LEU A 60 -6.02 14.56 13.21
CA LEU A 60 -5.40 15.84 12.92
C LEU A 60 -6.31 16.71 12.08
N SER A 61 -6.18 18.02 12.25
CA SER A 61 -6.78 19.02 11.37
C SER A 61 -5.89 20.26 11.26
N LEU A 62 -6.19 21.16 10.32
CA LEU A 62 -5.39 22.35 10.11
C LEU A 62 -5.39 23.29 11.33
N ASP A 63 -6.52 23.39 12.03
CA ASP A 63 -6.70 24.37 13.11
C ASP A 63 -7.27 23.80 14.43
N GLY A 64 -7.45 22.49 14.52
CA GLY A 64 -7.98 21.78 15.70
C GLY A 64 -9.49 21.54 15.67
N THR A 65 -10.16 21.96 14.58
CA THR A 65 -11.61 21.78 14.38
C THR A 65 -11.91 20.55 13.52
N ALA A 66 -13.17 20.09 13.53
CA ALA A 66 -13.61 18.97 12.70
C ALA A 66 -13.70 19.37 11.22
N GLU A 67 -14.00 20.64 10.94
CA GLU A 67 -14.23 21.21 9.61
C GLU A 67 -12.95 21.23 8.75
N THR A 68 -11.77 21.14 9.37
CA THR A 68 -10.47 21.16 8.67
C THR A 68 -9.71 19.83 8.76
N GLN A 69 -10.40 18.73 9.06
CA GLN A 69 -9.79 17.39 9.17
C GLN A 69 -9.39 16.79 7.81
N ALA A 70 -10.03 17.20 6.73
CA ALA A 70 -9.62 16.83 5.37
C ALA A 70 -8.28 17.51 5.05
N ILE A 71 -7.18 16.78 5.21
CA ILE A 71 -5.81 17.29 5.07
C ILE A 71 -5.43 17.45 3.59
N LEU A 72 -5.70 16.43 2.78
CA LEU A 72 -5.49 16.50 1.32
C LEU A 72 -6.81 16.23 0.60
N ARG A 73 -7.32 17.26 -0.07
CA ARG A 73 -8.49 17.16 -0.94
C ARG A 73 -8.01 17.23 -2.39
N SER A 74 -8.49 16.31 -3.23
CA SER A 74 -8.12 16.30 -4.64
C SER A 74 -8.86 17.39 -5.40
N ASP A 75 -8.11 18.25 -6.08
CA ASP A 75 -8.60 19.20 -7.06
C ASP A 75 -8.25 18.77 -8.50
N VAL A 76 -7.98 17.49 -8.71
CA VAL A 76 -7.73 16.86 -10.01
C VAL A 76 -8.60 15.62 -10.19
N GLY A 77 -8.64 15.07 -11.41
CA GLY A 77 -9.35 13.81 -11.68
C GLY A 77 -10.83 13.86 -11.30
N THR A 78 -11.29 12.84 -10.60
CA THR A 78 -12.68 12.71 -10.13
C THR A 78 -12.99 13.59 -8.91
N LYS A 79 -11.97 14.25 -8.32
CA LYS A 79 -12.07 15.08 -7.10
C LYS A 79 -12.33 14.31 -5.80
N GLY A 80 -12.30 12.98 -5.84
CA GLY A 80 -12.36 12.10 -4.67
C GLY A 80 -11.13 11.21 -4.65
N VAL A 81 -10.66 10.87 -3.46
CA VAL A 81 -9.53 9.99 -3.26
C VAL A 81 -9.79 8.95 -2.18
N ARG A 82 -9.26 7.75 -2.43
CA ARG A 82 -9.40 6.58 -1.56
C ARG A 82 -8.08 5.81 -1.51
N ASP A 83 -7.98 4.89 -0.55
CA ASP A 83 -6.95 3.85 -0.50
C ASP A 83 -5.51 4.41 -0.57
N SER A 84 -5.24 5.44 0.24
CA SER A 84 -3.97 6.17 0.17
C SER A 84 -2.78 5.34 0.65
N PHE A 85 -1.62 5.53 0.01
CA PHE A 85 -0.37 4.92 0.42
C PHE A 85 0.78 5.92 0.38
N ILE A 86 1.52 6.04 1.49
CA ILE A 86 2.73 6.87 1.57
C ILE A 86 3.95 6.06 1.15
N VAL A 87 4.71 6.60 0.21
CA VAL A 87 5.92 6.01 -0.35
C VAL A 87 7.12 6.89 0.01
N PRO A 88 8.05 6.43 0.87
CA PRO A 88 9.31 7.12 1.05
C PRO A 88 10.22 6.97 -0.18
N SER A 89 10.90 8.06 -0.53
CA SER A 89 12.09 8.03 -1.40
C SER A 89 13.15 7.05 -0.88
N GLN A 90 13.94 6.46 -1.78
CA GLN A 90 14.96 5.48 -1.44
C GLN A 90 16.01 6.06 -0.47
N ASP A 91 16.35 7.33 -0.64
CA ASP A 91 17.26 8.07 0.23
C ASP A 91 16.57 8.72 1.44
N GLY A 92 15.23 8.62 1.51
CA GLY A 92 14.41 9.17 2.58
C GLY A 92 14.30 10.70 2.58
N SER A 93 14.70 11.38 1.49
CA SER A 93 14.68 12.84 1.42
C SER A 93 13.29 13.44 1.17
N LYS A 94 12.36 12.62 0.67
CA LYS A 94 10.99 12.99 0.31
C LYS A 94 10.01 11.81 0.41
N PHE A 95 8.73 12.13 0.28
CA PHE A 95 7.60 11.22 0.32
C PHE A 95 6.66 11.53 -0.84
N TRP A 96 6.11 10.48 -1.43
CA TRP A 96 4.90 10.57 -2.24
C TRP A 96 3.72 10.03 -1.45
N LEU A 97 2.54 10.60 -1.64
CA LEU A 97 1.28 9.95 -1.30
C LEU A 97 0.58 9.63 -2.60
N ILE A 98 0.32 8.35 -2.85
CA ILE A 98 -0.44 7.88 -4.00
C ILE A 98 -1.82 7.43 -3.53
N ALA A 99 -2.86 7.66 -4.32
CA ALA A 99 -4.24 7.30 -3.97
C ALA A 99 -5.06 6.93 -5.21
N THR A 100 -6.09 6.13 -5.00
CA THR A 100 -7.14 5.88 -6.00
C THR A 100 -7.82 7.21 -6.37
N ASP A 101 -7.88 7.55 -7.66
CA ASP A 101 -8.68 8.67 -8.18
C ASP A 101 -10.15 8.21 -8.35
N LEU A 102 -10.95 8.36 -7.28
CA LEU A 102 -12.35 7.93 -7.27
C LEU A 102 -13.17 8.79 -6.30
N LEU A 103 -14.24 9.39 -6.83
CA LEU A 103 -15.33 9.97 -6.04
C LEU A 103 -16.53 9.00 -6.15
N ALA A 104 -16.51 7.94 -5.34
CA ALA A 104 -17.53 6.90 -5.31
C ALA A 104 -18.93 7.45 -5.00
N ASN A 105 -19.00 8.52 -4.22
CA ASN A 105 -20.25 9.18 -3.83
C ASN A 105 -20.97 9.85 -5.01
N ASN A 106 -20.35 9.96 -6.20
CA ASN A 106 -21.05 10.34 -7.42
C ASN A 106 -21.78 9.16 -8.10
N PHE A 107 -21.52 7.92 -7.69
CA PHE A 107 -22.08 6.70 -8.27
C PHE A 107 -23.22 6.11 -7.41
N THR A 108 -24.04 6.97 -6.79
CA THR A 108 -25.01 6.63 -5.74
C THR A 108 -26.04 5.56 -6.08
N ASN A 109 -26.26 5.26 -7.37
CA ASN A 109 -27.25 4.26 -7.82
C ASN A 109 -26.62 3.00 -8.42
N ASP A 110 -25.32 3.00 -8.74
CA ASP A 110 -24.63 1.84 -9.31
C ASP A 110 -23.10 1.93 -9.17
N PHE A 111 -22.54 1.36 -8.11
CA PHE A 111 -21.08 1.26 -7.98
C PHE A 111 -20.43 0.44 -9.11
N ASN A 112 -21.21 -0.35 -9.85
CA ASN A 112 -20.69 -1.03 -11.05
C ASN A 112 -20.25 -0.04 -12.14
N GLU A 113 -20.76 1.18 -12.15
CA GLU A 113 -20.28 2.21 -13.06
C GLU A 113 -18.86 2.64 -12.69
N ALA A 114 -18.55 2.80 -11.40
CA ALA A 114 -17.20 3.14 -10.93
C ALA A 114 -16.16 2.07 -11.31
N THR A 115 -16.54 0.78 -11.27
CA THR A 115 -15.63 -0.28 -11.70
C THR A 115 -15.52 -0.40 -13.22
N ARG A 116 -16.59 -0.03 -13.95
CA ARG A 116 -16.62 -0.09 -15.40
C ARG A 116 -15.99 1.11 -16.06
N PHE A 117 -16.10 2.32 -15.54
CA PHE A 117 -15.68 3.56 -16.20
C PHE A 117 -14.93 4.51 -15.25
N GLY A 118 -14.33 3.95 -14.19
CA GLY A 118 -13.50 4.69 -13.24
C GLY A 118 -12.21 5.21 -13.84
N SER A 119 -11.48 5.98 -13.03
CA SER A 119 -10.18 6.50 -13.39
C SER A 119 -9.16 5.39 -13.58
N ARG A 120 -8.29 5.54 -14.59
CA ARG A 120 -7.12 4.68 -14.84
C ARG A 120 -5.82 5.35 -14.39
N GLN A 121 -5.95 6.42 -13.62
CA GLN A 121 -4.88 7.26 -13.12
C GLN A 121 -4.90 7.19 -11.59
N LEU A 122 -3.77 7.51 -10.97
CA LEU A 122 -3.66 7.71 -9.53
C LEU A 122 -3.51 9.20 -9.25
N VAL A 123 -3.99 9.65 -8.10
CA VAL A 123 -3.66 10.98 -7.56
C VAL A 123 -2.36 10.87 -6.78
N ILE A 124 -1.48 11.86 -6.95
CA ILE A 124 -0.18 11.94 -6.29
C ILE A 124 -0.03 13.30 -5.62
N TRP A 125 0.44 13.27 -4.37
CA TRP A 125 1.02 14.42 -3.68
C TRP A 125 2.48 14.15 -3.31
N GLU A 126 3.26 15.21 -3.15
CA GLU A 126 4.67 15.15 -2.74
C GLU A 126 4.90 15.96 -1.47
N SER A 127 5.76 15.48 -0.59
CA SER A 127 6.17 16.16 0.63
C SER A 127 7.62 15.83 0.98
N ASP A 128 8.36 16.79 1.51
CA ASP A 128 9.72 16.56 2.01
C ASP A 128 9.74 16.14 3.50
N ASP A 129 8.64 16.38 4.23
CA ASP A 129 8.59 16.31 5.70
C ASP A 129 7.33 15.61 6.27
N LEU A 130 6.47 15.04 5.42
CA LEU A 130 5.15 14.47 5.74
C LEU A 130 4.08 15.48 6.23
N ALA A 131 4.44 16.76 6.34
CA ALA A 131 3.59 17.80 6.89
C ALA A 131 3.19 18.84 5.83
N THR A 132 4.12 19.24 4.99
CA THR A 132 3.92 20.19 3.90
C THR A 132 3.79 19.42 2.61
N TRP A 133 2.57 19.38 2.06
CA TRP A 133 2.25 18.70 0.82
C TRP A 133 2.12 19.70 -0.34
N GLY A 134 2.70 19.35 -1.48
CA GLY A 134 2.57 20.10 -2.74
C GLY A 134 1.18 19.99 -3.37
N GLU A 135 1.04 20.51 -4.59
CA GLU A 135 -0.20 20.39 -5.37
C GLU A 135 -0.45 18.95 -5.82
N ALA A 136 -1.73 18.57 -5.92
CA ALA A 136 -2.14 17.27 -6.43
C ALA A 136 -1.83 17.16 -7.93
N ARG A 137 -1.46 15.97 -8.39
CA ARG A 137 -1.31 15.66 -9.81
C ARG A 137 -1.78 14.26 -10.14
N LEU A 138 -2.20 14.05 -11.39
CA LEU A 138 -2.52 12.71 -11.89
C LEU A 138 -1.29 12.05 -12.52
N THR A 139 -1.19 10.73 -12.39
CA THR A 139 -0.33 9.93 -13.28
C THR A 139 -0.83 10.01 -14.72
N PRO A 140 -0.03 9.63 -15.73
CA PRO A 140 -0.60 9.15 -17.00
C PRO A 140 -1.58 7.97 -16.75
N ASN A 141 -2.39 7.62 -17.74
CA ASN A 141 -3.16 6.38 -17.67
C ASN A 141 -2.19 5.20 -17.48
N LEU A 142 -2.29 4.48 -16.37
CA LEU A 142 -1.40 3.35 -16.07
C LEU A 142 -1.76 2.10 -16.87
N VAL A 143 -3.04 2.00 -17.25
CA VAL A 143 -3.60 0.88 -18.01
C VAL A 143 -4.32 1.38 -19.26
N ASN A 144 -4.42 0.50 -20.27
CA ASN A 144 -4.97 0.84 -21.57
C ASN A 144 -6.48 1.17 -21.52
N ALA A 145 -7.06 1.51 -22.68
CA ALA A 145 -8.44 1.96 -22.78
C ALA A 145 -9.49 0.85 -22.59
N THR A 146 -9.10 -0.41 -22.43
CA THR A 146 -10.04 -1.47 -22.09
C THR A 146 -10.19 -1.67 -20.59
N ALA A 147 -9.32 -1.04 -19.79
CA ALA A 147 -9.37 -1.13 -18.35
C ALA A 147 -10.49 -0.27 -17.74
N GLY A 148 -11.11 -0.79 -16.68
CA GLY A 148 -12.17 -0.12 -15.92
C GLY A 148 -11.67 0.86 -14.88
N ASN A 149 -10.52 0.57 -14.27
CA ASN A 149 -10.02 1.30 -13.11
C ASN A 149 -8.51 1.08 -12.85
N ALA A 150 -7.94 1.87 -11.95
CA ALA A 150 -6.68 1.61 -11.26
C ALA A 150 -6.87 1.90 -9.76
N TRP A 151 -6.99 0.84 -8.94
CA TRP A 151 -7.46 0.94 -7.55
C TRP A 151 -6.47 0.41 -6.51
N ALA A 152 -6.55 0.97 -5.31
CA ALA A 152 -5.80 0.58 -4.11
C ALA A 152 -4.29 0.39 -4.36
N PRO A 153 -3.59 1.47 -4.77
CA PRO A 153 -2.18 1.37 -5.12
C PRO A 153 -1.30 1.24 -3.88
N GLU A 154 -0.36 0.30 -3.89
CA GLU A 154 0.80 0.33 -3.00
C GLU A 154 2.09 0.35 -3.81
N ALA A 155 3.15 0.98 -3.27
CA ALA A 155 4.42 1.05 -3.96
C ALA A 155 5.63 0.83 -3.05
N TYR A 156 6.58 0.04 -3.54
CA TYR A 156 7.79 -0.33 -2.83
C TYR A 156 9.02 -0.26 -3.72
N TRP A 157 10.12 0.26 -3.18
CA TRP A 157 11.40 0.23 -3.86
C TRP A 157 11.93 -1.21 -3.98
N GLU A 158 12.29 -1.63 -5.19
CA GLU A 158 12.88 -2.94 -5.47
C GLU A 158 14.31 -2.77 -6.02
N PRO A 159 15.35 -3.04 -5.20
CA PRO A 159 16.75 -2.89 -5.60
C PRO A 159 17.15 -3.70 -6.84
N LEU A 160 16.51 -4.83 -7.12
CA LEU A 160 16.86 -5.66 -8.27
C LEU A 160 16.47 -5.04 -9.63
N VAL A 161 15.51 -4.12 -9.64
CA VAL A 161 15.09 -3.38 -10.85
C VAL A 161 15.38 -1.89 -10.79
N ASP A 162 15.97 -1.41 -9.69
CA ASP A 162 16.32 0.00 -9.46
C ASP A 162 15.12 0.95 -9.68
N ALA A 163 13.94 0.53 -9.21
CA ALA A 163 12.69 1.25 -9.37
C ALA A 163 11.69 0.90 -8.26
N TYR A 164 10.69 1.77 -8.08
CA TYR A 164 9.47 1.45 -7.36
C TYR A 164 8.60 0.53 -8.19
N ILE A 165 8.10 -0.53 -7.57
CA ILE A 165 7.02 -1.37 -8.08
C ILE A 165 5.72 -0.81 -7.51
N VAL A 166 4.83 -0.30 -8.36
CA VAL A 166 3.49 0.14 -7.97
C VAL A 166 2.51 -0.96 -8.34
N VAL A 167 1.88 -1.59 -7.36
CA VAL A 167 0.87 -2.64 -7.53
C VAL A 167 -0.51 -2.05 -7.30
N PHE A 168 -1.47 -2.36 -8.18
CA PHE A 168 -2.85 -1.87 -8.08
C PHE A 168 -3.82 -2.86 -8.73
N ALA A 169 -5.09 -2.83 -8.34
CA ALA A 169 -6.13 -3.63 -8.96
C ALA A 169 -6.65 -3.00 -10.26
N SER A 170 -6.99 -3.84 -11.24
CA SER A 170 -7.66 -3.43 -12.47
C SER A 170 -8.45 -4.58 -13.09
N ARG A 171 -9.35 -4.27 -14.01
CA ARG A 171 -10.12 -5.24 -14.82
C ARG A 171 -10.27 -4.74 -16.25
N PHE A 172 -10.35 -5.67 -17.21
CA PHE A 172 -10.22 -5.36 -18.63
C PHE A 172 -11.34 -5.99 -19.46
N TRP A 173 -11.99 -5.18 -20.29
CA TRP A 173 -12.96 -5.66 -21.29
C TRP A 173 -12.27 -6.05 -22.61
N PRO A 174 -12.91 -6.86 -23.47
CA PRO A 174 -12.47 -7.01 -24.85
C PRO A 174 -12.44 -5.65 -25.56
N GLU A 175 -11.46 -5.41 -26.43
CA GLU A 175 -11.35 -4.17 -27.21
C GLU A 175 -12.62 -3.87 -28.04
N SER A 176 -13.37 -4.91 -28.42
CA SER A 176 -14.64 -4.81 -29.15
C SER A 176 -15.84 -4.38 -28.29
N ASP A 177 -15.78 -4.51 -26.95
CA ASP A 177 -16.87 -4.12 -26.04
C ASP A 177 -16.60 -2.74 -25.45
N THR A 178 -16.67 -1.71 -26.29
CA THR A 178 -16.42 -0.32 -25.90
C THR A 178 -17.44 0.20 -24.89
N ASP A 179 -18.66 -0.33 -24.94
CA ASP A 179 -19.75 0.04 -24.05
C ASP A 179 -19.70 -0.72 -22.73
N ARG A 180 -18.76 -1.67 -22.60
CA ARG A 180 -18.54 -2.50 -21.40
C ARG A 180 -19.86 -3.08 -20.90
N SER A 181 -20.68 -3.58 -21.81
CA SER A 181 -22.07 -4.01 -21.54
C SER A 181 -22.16 -5.46 -21.06
N GLY A 182 -21.10 -6.25 -21.27
CA GLY A 182 -21.03 -7.64 -20.86
C GLY A 182 -20.86 -7.86 -19.34
N PRO A 183 -20.77 -9.14 -18.92
CA PRO A 183 -20.41 -9.51 -17.55
C PRO A 183 -19.13 -8.80 -17.10
N GLN A 184 -19.04 -8.48 -15.82
CA GLN A 184 -17.83 -7.86 -15.29
C GLN A 184 -16.67 -8.87 -15.27
N PRO A 185 -15.55 -8.56 -15.95
CA PRO A 185 -14.33 -9.34 -15.81
C PRO A 185 -13.82 -9.26 -14.37
N PRO A 186 -13.10 -10.29 -13.88
CA PRO A 186 -12.51 -10.25 -12.55
C PRO A 186 -11.48 -9.13 -12.44
N ASN A 187 -11.40 -8.49 -11.27
CA ASN A 187 -10.21 -7.72 -10.96
C ASN A 187 -8.99 -8.65 -10.87
N ILE A 188 -7.88 -8.17 -11.39
CA ILE A 188 -6.56 -8.76 -11.26
C ILE A 188 -5.62 -7.68 -10.74
N LEU A 189 -4.50 -8.10 -10.14
CA LEU A 189 -3.46 -7.14 -9.77
C LEU A 189 -2.55 -6.90 -10.96
N MET A 190 -2.29 -5.62 -11.21
CA MET A 190 -1.36 -5.12 -12.20
C MET A 190 -0.18 -4.46 -11.48
N TYR A 191 0.94 -4.29 -12.19
CA TYR A 191 2.02 -3.45 -11.71
C TYR A 191 2.64 -2.60 -12.82
N VAL A 192 3.17 -1.45 -12.42
CA VAL A 192 4.06 -0.59 -13.22
C VAL A 192 5.34 -0.33 -12.44
N THR A 193 6.40 0.11 -13.11
CA THR A 193 7.62 0.59 -12.46
C THR A 193 7.81 2.08 -12.67
N THR A 194 8.34 2.78 -11.65
CA THR A 194 8.71 4.20 -11.72
C THR A 194 9.90 4.50 -10.83
N THR A 195 10.66 5.55 -11.11
CA THR A 195 11.73 6.06 -10.22
C THR A 195 11.38 7.41 -9.60
N ASP A 196 10.39 8.10 -10.15
CA ASP A 196 10.10 9.51 -9.86
C ASP A 196 8.62 9.81 -9.64
N PHE A 197 7.75 8.81 -9.81
CA PHE A 197 6.29 8.95 -9.79
C PHE A 197 5.74 9.92 -10.84
N VAL A 198 6.51 10.25 -11.87
CA VAL A 198 6.10 11.08 -13.02
C VAL A 198 6.03 10.23 -14.28
N THR A 199 7.05 9.39 -14.48
CA THR A 199 7.16 8.47 -15.61
C THR A 199 6.94 7.05 -15.15
N PHE A 200 6.17 6.28 -15.91
CA PHE A 200 5.79 4.91 -15.57
C PHE A 200 6.07 3.99 -16.75
N SER A 201 6.46 2.75 -16.46
CA SER A 201 6.53 1.70 -17.48
C SER A 201 5.14 1.35 -18.01
N GLU A 202 5.11 0.57 -19.09
CA GLU A 202 3.91 -0.18 -19.45
C GLU A 202 3.50 -1.11 -18.29
N ALA A 203 2.20 -1.20 -18.03
CA ALA A 203 1.66 -2.09 -17.00
C ALA A 203 1.79 -3.55 -17.41
N LYS A 204 2.07 -4.40 -16.43
CA LYS A 204 2.14 -5.85 -16.56
C LYS A 204 1.23 -6.50 -15.52
N THR A 205 0.75 -7.71 -15.81
CA THR A 205 0.00 -8.48 -14.81
C THR A 205 0.93 -8.85 -13.66
N TYR A 206 0.52 -8.49 -12.44
CA TYR A 206 1.21 -8.87 -11.20
C TYR A 206 0.68 -10.20 -10.67
N PHE A 207 -0.64 -10.33 -10.59
CA PHE A 207 -1.28 -11.53 -10.06
C PHE A 207 -2.69 -11.69 -10.64
N ASN A 208 -2.93 -12.86 -11.24
CA ASN A 208 -4.22 -13.24 -11.81
C ASN A 208 -4.47 -14.73 -11.52
N PRO A 209 -5.14 -15.06 -10.41
CA PRO A 209 -5.39 -16.45 -10.03
C PRO A 209 -6.61 -17.06 -10.76
N GLY A 210 -7.21 -16.36 -11.72
CA GLY A 210 -8.42 -16.80 -12.42
C GLY A 210 -9.74 -16.47 -11.71
N TYR A 211 -9.68 -15.74 -10.60
CA TYR A 211 -10.83 -15.22 -9.85
C TYR A 211 -10.53 -13.78 -9.37
N PRO A 212 -11.55 -12.98 -9.02
CA PRO A 212 -11.36 -11.57 -8.70
C PRO A 212 -10.61 -11.35 -7.39
N VAL A 213 -9.58 -10.51 -7.44
CA VAL A 213 -8.73 -10.14 -6.30
C VAL A 213 -8.42 -8.64 -6.31
N ILE A 214 -8.35 -8.04 -5.12
CA ILE A 214 -8.02 -6.62 -4.90
C ILE A 214 -7.20 -6.44 -3.61
N ASP A 215 -6.89 -5.19 -3.28
CA ASP A 215 -6.32 -4.74 -2.00
C ASP A 215 -5.12 -5.57 -1.54
N ALA A 216 -4.00 -5.39 -2.24
CA ALA A 216 -2.77 -6.08 -1.90
C ALA A 216 -1.89 -5.23 -1.00
N THR A 217 -1.42 -5.80 0.11
CA THR A 217 -0.42 -5.17 0.97
C THR A 217 0.82 -6.04 1.16
N PHE A 218 1.97 -5.41 1.35
CA PHE A 218 3.27 -6.07 1.28
C PHE A 218 4.19 -5.73 2.44
N ILE A 219 5.07 -6.65 2.80
CA ILE A 219 6.16 -6.39 3.74
C ILE A 219 7.42 -7.19 3.38
N ALA A 220 8.56 -6.51 3.33
CA ALA A 220 9.87 -7.16 3.20
C ALA A 220 10.38 -7.64 4.57
N THR A 221 10.99 -8.83 4.58
CA THR A 221 11.61 -9.45 5.77
C THR A 221 13.07 -9.79 5.50
N PRO A 222 13.94 -8.78 5.30
CA PRO A 222 15.37 -9.00 5.00
C PRO A 222 16.09 -9.80 6.09
N GLU A 223 15.58 -9.80 7.32
CA GLU A 223 16.09 -10.65 8.41
C GLU A 223 15.87 -12.16 8.20
N GLN A 224 14.92 -12.57 7.36
CA GLN A 224 14.69 -13.96 6.96
C GLN A 224 15.43 -14.32 5.66
N GLY A 225 15.75 -13.32 4.84
CA GLY A 225 16.55 -13.44 3.63
C GLY A 225 16.42 -12.17 2.78
N PRO A 226 17.43 -11.82 1.97
CA PRO A 226 17.52 -10.50 1.33
C PRO A 226 16.36 -10.17 0.38
N ASN A 227 15.67 -11.19 -0.14
CA ASN A 227 14.56 -11.07 -1.08
C ASN A 227 13.25 -11.68 -0.54
N VAL A 228 13.15 -11.88 0.77
CA VAL A 228 11.93 -12.45 1.37
C VAL A 228 10.87 -11.37 1.51
N TRP A 229 9.69 -11.65 0.96
CA TRP A 229 8.52 -10.79 1.03
C TRP A 229 7.30 -11.59 1.48
N TYR A 230 6.38 -10.91 2.16
CA TYR A 230 5.04 -11.40 2.40
C TYR A 230 4.03 -10.46 1.75
N ARG A 231 2.88 -11.02 1.34
CA ARG A 231 1.74 -10.26 0.87
C ARG A 231 0.43 -10.79 1.45
N TRP A 232 -0.54 -9.90 1.54
CA TRP A 232 -1.93 -10.20 1.82
C TRP A 232 -2.77 -9.65 0.67
N VAL A 233 -3.79 -10.40 0.28
CA VAL A 233 -4.64 -10.03 -0.86
C VAL A 233 -6.08 -10.41 -0.52
N LYS A 234 -7.02 -9.51 -0.81
CA LYS A 234 -8.46 -9.79 -0.75
C LYS A 234 -8.90 -10.60 -1.96
N THR A 235 -9.68 -11.64 -1.72
CA THR A 235 -10.47 -12.32 -2.75
C THR A 235 -11.89 -11.78 -2.74
N GLU A 236 -12.41 -11.39 -3.90
CA GLU A 236 -13.81 -10.94 -4.04
C GLU A 236 -14.78 -12.13 -4.22
N VAL A 237 -14.31 -13.38 -4.03
CA VAL A 237 -15.16 -14.59 -4.08
C VAL A 237 -15.83 -14.87 -2.74
N ASP A 238 -15.02 -14.90 -1.68
CA ASP A 238 -15.47 -15.18 -0.31
C ASP A 238 -15.33 -13.95 0.61
N TYR A 239 -14.82 -12.83 0.06
CA TYR A 239 -14.59 -11.57 0.75
C TYR A 239 -13.69 -11.69 2.00
N THR A 240 -12.64 -12.48 1.87
CA THR A 240 -11.63 -12.68 2.91
C THR A 240 -10.21 -12.47 2.38
N ILE A 241 -9.24 -12.53 3.31
CA ILE A 241 -7.84 -12.28 3.03
C ILE A 241 -7.05 -13.60 3.10
N PHE A 242 -6.17 -13.82 2.13
CA PHE A 242 -5.15 -14.87 2.21
C PHE A 242 -3.75 -14.25 2.24
N GLN A 243 -2.76 -15.03 2.69
CA GLN A 243 -1.40 -14.58 2.91
C GLN A 243 -0.40 -15.46 2.15
N GLN A 244 0.56 -14.83 1.49
CA GLN A 244 1.58 -15.52 0.70
C GLN A 244 2.97 -15.00 1.02
N ARG A 245 3.97 -15.82 0.70
CA ARG A 245 5.40 -15.54 0.85
C ARG A 245 6.11 -15.73 -0.49
N SER A 246 7.08 -14.86 -0.75
CA SER A 246 8.06 -15.03 -1.82
C SER A 246 9.46 -15.08 -1.23
N GLU A 247 10.31 -15.94 -1.80
CA GLU A 247 11.75 -16.01 -1.49
C GLU A 247 12.59 -15.21 -2.48
N ASN A 248 11.98 -14.72 -3.57
CA ASN A 248 12.68 -14.22 -4.76
C ASN A 248 12.25 -12.78 -5.13
N GLY A 249 11.80 -11.99 -4.15
CA GLY A 249 11.46 -10.57 -4.33
C GLY A 249 9.97 -10.32 -4.52
N ILE A 250 9.57 -9.05 -4.57
CA ILE A 250 8.16 -8.66 -4.71
C ILE A 250 7.58 -9.14 -6.06
N LEU A 251 8.39 -9.19 -7.11
CA LEU A 251 8.03 -9.72 -8.43
C LEU A 251 8.32 -11.23 -8.59
N GLY A 252 8.67 -11.91 -7.49
CA GLY A 252 9.01 -13.33 -7.49
C GLY A 252 7.79 -14.26 -7.51
N ASP A 253 8.05 -15.56 -7.40
CA ASP A 253 7.01 -16.56 -7.20
C ASP A 253 6.44 -16.49 -5.79
N TRP A 254 5.13 -16.70 -5.66
CA TRP A 254 4.41 -16.61 -4.40
C TRP A 254 3.78 -17.96 -4.03
N VAL A 255 3.92 -18.35 -2.77
CA VAL A 255 3.28 -19.54 -2.19
C VAL A 255 2.51 -19.17 -0.94
N ASN A 256 1.40 -19.86 -0.65
CA ASN A 256 0.69 -19.66 0.61
C ASN A 256 1.61 -19.99 1.80
N VAL A 257 1.55 -19.16 2.83
CA VAL A 257 2.38 -19.33 4.02
C VAL A 257 2.13 -20.68 4.69
N GLY A 258 3.18 -21.28 5.25
CA GLY A 258 3.09 -22.61 5.88
C GLY A 258 2.79 -23.77 4.91
N GLY A 259 2.78 -23.54 3.60
CA GLY A 259 2.34 -24.55 2.62
C GLY A 259 0.83 -24.79 2.66
N ALA A 260 0.06 -23.81 3.13
CA ALA A 260 -1.39 -23.89 3.21
C ALA A 260 -2.05 -24.07 1.84
N SER A 261 -3.17 -24.79 1.79
CA SER A 261 -3.99 -24.90 0.59
C SER A 261 -4.70 -23.57 0.26
N ASP A 262 -5.13 -23.41 -0.99
CA ASP A 262 -5.73 -22.18 -1.50
C ASP A 262 -7.09 -21.80 -0.88
N ASP A 263 -7.68 -22.66 -0.05
CA ASP A 263 -8.90 -22.39 0.72
C ASP A 263 -8.63 -21.84 2.13
N VAL A 264 -7.36 -21.81 2.57
CA VAL A 264 -6.98 -21.23 3.87
C VAL A 264 -6.98 -19.71 3.81
N ARG A 265 -7.49 -19.08 4.88
CA ARG A 265 -7.63 -17.63 5.02
C ARG A 265 -7.09 -17.15 6.36
N VAL A 266 -6.85 -15.85 6.44
CA VAL A 266 -6.70 -15.13 7.71
C VAL A 266 -8.08 -15.04 8.38
N THR A 267 -8.18 -15.46 9.64
CA THR A 267 -9.48 -15.69 10.29
C THR A 267 -9.81 -14.74 11.45
N PHE A 268 -8.90 -13.86 11.87
CA PHE A 268 -9.14 -13.03 13.06
C PHE A 268 -10.32 -12.05 12.89
N ALA A 269 -10.69 -11.72 11.64
CA ALA A 269 -11.84 -10.89 11.29
C ALA A 269 -13.03 -11.70 10.69
N SER A 270 -13.04 -13.03 10.83
CA SER A 270 -14.04 -13.88 10.14
C SER A 270 -15.47 -13.75 10.68
N GLU A 271 -15.66 -13.09 11.83
CA GLU A 271 -16.99 -12.78 12.35
C GLU A 271 -17.68 -11.63 11.61
N PHE A 272 -16.92 -10.86 10.82
CA PHE A 272 -17.42 -9.75 10.02
C PHE A 272 -17.59 -10.13 8.55
N SER A 273 -18.34 -9.30 7.83
CA SER A 273 -18.59 -9.48 6.40
C SER A 273 -17.70 -8.53 5.58
N ASN A 274 -17.49 -8.82 4.30
CA ASN A 274 -16.78 -7.95 3.37
C ASN A 274 -15.43 -7.38 3.88
N ASN A 275 -14.55 -8.25 4.38
CA ASN A 275 -13.21 -7.88 4.84
C ASN A 275 -12.33 -7.41 3.68
N GLU A 276 -11.73 -6.24 3.81
CA GLU A 276 -10.95 -5.59 2.75
C GLU A 276 -9.76 -4.80 3.26
N GLY A 277 -9.05 -4.12 2.34
CA GLY A 277 -7.95 -3.22 2.67
C GLY A 277 -6.99 -3.72 3.76
N PRO A 278 -6.39 -4.92 3.63
CA PRO A 278 -5.42 -5.37 4.61
C PRO A 278 -4.27 -4.37 4.68
N LEU A 279 -3.86 -4.01 5.89
CA LEU A 279 -2.79 -3.06 6.15
C LEU A 279 -1.78 -3.70 7.10
N ILE A 280 -0.58 -4.00 6.58
CA ILE A 280 0.53 -4.59 7.36
C ILE A 280 1.58 -3.54 7.73
N PHE A 281 2.06 -3.60 8.97
CA PHE A 281 3.23 -2.83 9.42
C PHE A 281 3.93 -3.51 10.59
N ARG A 282 5.16 -3.04 10.89
CA ARG A 282 5.95 -3.53 12.01
C ARG A 282 5.68 -2.71 13.26
N ASP A 283 5.77 -3.36 14.40
CA ASP A 283 5.84 -2.68 15.67
C ASP A 283 7.19 -1.95 15.82
N ASN A 284 7.16 -0.72 16.31
CA ASN A 284 8.35 0.11 16.53
C ASN A 284 9.18 -0.35 17.73
N LEU A 285 8.57 -1.01 18.73
CA LEU A 285 9.21 -1.38 20.00
C LEU A 285 9.63 -2.85 20.01
N ASP A 286 8.85 -3.73 19.38
CA ASP A 286 9.16 -5.15 19.26
C ASP A 286 9.43 -5.53 17.79
N ALA A 287 10.70 -5.73 17.45
CA ALA A 287 11.12 -6.08 16.10
C ALA A 287 10.56 -7.42 15.56
N LYS A 288 10.02 -8.28 16.42
CA LYS A 288 9.36 -9.54 16.04
C LYS A 288 7.86 -9.39 15.85
N LYS A 289 7.26 -8.30 16.32
CA LYS A 289 5.82 -8.08 16.30
C LYS A 289 5.40 -7.36 15.02
N PHE A 290 4.37 -7.90 14.40
CA PHE A 290 3.71 -7.33 13.23
C PHE A 290 2.27 -7.00 13.58
N HIS A 291 1.74 -5.95 12.96
CA HIS A 291 0.35 -5.53 13.04
C HIS A 291 -0.29 -5.73 11.68
N LEU A 292 -1.42 -6.43 11.64
CA LEU A 292 -2.27 -6.54 10.46
C LEU A 292 -3.65 -6.03 10.82
N TRP A 293 -4.09 -5.03 10.06
CA TRP A 293 -5.42 -4.48 10.18
C TRP A 293 -6.22 -4.85 8.95
N ILE A 294 -7.50 -5.17 9.13
CA ILE A 294 -8.44 -5.46 8.04
C ILE A 294 -9.54 -4.40 8.08
N ASP A 295 -9.70 -3.64 7.00
CA ASP A 295 -10.81 -2.69 6.83
C ASP A 295 -12.11 -3.50 6.75
N GLU A 296 -13.01 -3.22 7.68
CA GLU A 296 -14.32 -3.85 7.73
C GLU A 296 -15.37 -2.82 7.32
N ASN A 297 -16.12 -3.19 6.29
CA ASN A 297 -16.94 -2.24 5.57
C ASN A 297 -18.17 -1.77 6.35
N ASP A 298 -18.80 -2.62 7.16
CA ASP A 298 -20.04 -2.27 7.87
C ASP A 298 -19.75 -1.36 9.08
N LEU A 299 -18.61 -1.56 9.74
CA LEU A 299 -18.16 -0.77 10.88
C LEU A 299 -17.42 0.52 10.47
N GLN A 300 -17.01 0.64 9.20
CA GLN A 300 -16.21 1.76 8.68
C GLN A 300 -14.97 2.04 9.57
N THR A 301 -14.28 0.96 9.92
CA THR A 301 -13.08 0.97 10.76
C THR A 301 -12.28 -0.31 10.49
N TYR A 302 -11.12 -0.46 11.13
CA TYR A 302 -10.35 -1.68 11.03
C TYR A 302 -10.57 -2.64 12.20
N ILE A 303 -10.37 -3.92 11.91
CA ILE A 303 -10.14 -4.98 12.89
C ILE A 303 -8.63 -5.19 13.02
N PRO A 304 -8.00 -4.89 14.17
CA PRO A 304 -6.57 -5.09 14.35
C PRO A 304 -6.26 -6.49 14.89
N ALA A 305 -5.13 -7.03 14.46
CA ALA A 305 -4.51 -8.21 15.05
C ALA A 305 -2.98 -8.11 15.00
N THR A 306 -2.31 -8.88 15.84
CA THR A 306 -0.85 -8.98 15.85
C THR A 306 -0.35 -10.41 15.75
N ALA A 307 0.85 -10.55 15.21
CA ALA A 307 1.54 -11.83 15.11
C ALA A 307 3.05 -11.65 15.35
N SER A 308 3.71 -12.71 15.82
CA SER A 308 5.17 -12.78 15.96
C SER A 308 5.85 -13.59 14.85
N THR A 309 5.06 -14.11 13.92
CA THR A 309 5.52 -14.83 12.72
C THR A 309 4.59 -14.51 11.56
N LEU A 310 5.15 -14.51 10.35
CA LEU A 310 4.38 -14.37 9.11
C LEU A 310 4.27 -15.70 8.35
N ASP A 311 4.79 -16.80 8.88
CA ASP A 311 4.79 -18.11 8.21
C ASP A 311 3.52 -18.94 8.46
N ASP A 312 2.51 -18.39 9.12
CA ASP A 312 1.27 -19.09 9.49
C ASP A 312 0.09 -18.10 9.54
N MET A 313 -0.96 -18.34 8.74
CA MET A 313 -2.17 -17.50 8.73
C MET A 313 -2.97 -17.56 10.05
N SER A 314 -2.79 -18.60 10.85
CA SER A 314 -3.46 -18.76 12.15
C SER A 314 -2.73 -18.06 13.30
N ALA A 315 -1.55 -17.49 13.05
CA ALA A 315 -0.74 -16.80 14.06
C ALA A 315 -1.28 -15.41 14.46
N TRP A 316 -2.26 -14.88 13.72
CA TRP A 316 -2.86 -13.59 14.01
C TRP A 316 -3.80 -13.65 15.23
N VAL A 317 -3.47 -12.88 16.25
CA VAL A 317 -4.25 -12.74 17.48
C VAL A 317 -4.98 -11.38 17.45
N PRO A 318 -6.32 -11.32 17.53
CA PRO A 318 -7.05 -10.06 17.59
C PRO A 318 -6.56 -9.16 18.74
N ASP A 319 -6.51 -7.86 18.48
CA ASP A 319 -6.12 -6.83 19.44
C ASP A 319 -7.32 -5.97 19.88
N ASP A 320 -7.11 -5.15 20.93
CA ASP A 320 -8.12 -4.21 21.43
C ASP A 320 -8.39 -3.08 20.43
N ARG A 321 -9.67 -2.72 20.28
CA ARG A 321 -10.18 -1.65 19.40
C ARG A 321 -10.59 -0.40 20.17
N SER A 322 -10.53 -0.41 21.51
CA SER A 322 -11.08 0.67 22.33
C SER A 322 -10.47 2.05 22.07
N GLY A 323 -9.18 2.11 21.71
CA GLY A 323 -8.45 3.33 21.37
C GLY A 323 -8.36 3.63 19.87
N PHE A 324 -8.97 2.80 19.03
CA PHE A 324 -8.81 2.85 17.58
C PHE A 324 -9.60 4.02 16.96
N PRO A 325 -9.09 4.68 15.91
CA PRO A 325 -9.82 5.72 15.20
C PRO A 325 -11.13 5.20 14.60
N LYS A 326 -12.16 6.06 14.58
CA LYS A 326 -13.46 5.80 13.96
C LYS A 326 -13.54 6.51 12.61
N ASP A 327 -14.46 6.06 11.76
CA ASP A 327 -14.73 6.66 10.45
C ASP A 327 -13.48 6.67 9.55
N VAL A 328 -12.74 5.55 9.57
CA VAL A 328 -11.50 5.36 8.81
C VAL A 328 -11.62 4.14 7.93
N LYS A 329 -11.23 4.28 6.66
CA LYS A 329 -11.10 3.18 5.71
C LYS A 329 -9.69 3.04 5.15
N HIS A 330 -9.52 2.10 4.23
CA HIS A 330 -8.30 1.70 3.54
C HIS A 330 -7.28 2.85 3.37
N GLY A 331 -6.10 2.66 3.94
CA GLY A 331 -5.01 3.62 3.92
C GLY A 331 -3.69 3.03 4.41
N LYS A 332 -2.83 3.82 5.06
CA LYS A 332 -1.46 3.40 5.42
C LYS A 332 -1.03 3.87 6.79
N VAL A 333 -0.42 2.96 7.56
CA VAL A 333 0.37 3.29 8.75
C VAL A 333 1.86 3.37 8.39
N LEU A 334 2.49 4.49 8.75
CA LEU A 334 3.90 4.76 8.57
C LEU A 334 4.57 5.07 9.92
N ALA A 335 5.62 4.33 10.27
CA ALA A 335 6.43 4.64 11.44
C ALA A 335 7.21 5.95 11.27
N VAL A 336 7.04 6.89 12.19
CA VAL A 336 7.67 8.21 12.16
C VAL A 336 8.74 8.37 13.25
N ASP A 337 9.83 9.07 12.92
CA ASP A 337 10.80 9.51 13.91
C ASP A 337 10.38 10.82 14.58
N GLN A 338 11.18 11.30 15.54
CA GLN A 338 10.85 12.52 16.28
C GLN A 338 10.75 13.76 15.39
N GLN A 339 11.62 13.89 14.39
CA GLN A 339 11.62 15.06 13.51
C GLN A 339 10.33 15.09 12.68
N GLN A 340 9.94 13.94 12.13
CA GLN A 340 8.69 13.78 11.38
C GLN A 340 7.46 14.03 12.27
N TYR A 341 7.44 13.45 13.46
CA TYR A 341 6.35 13.61 14.43
C TYR A 341 6.16 15.09 14.81
N ASP A 342 7.25 15.79 15.11
CA ASP A 342 7.23 17.21 15.47
C ASP A 342 6.84 18.10 14.29
N ALA A 343 7.29 17.81 13.07
CA ALA A 343 6.92 18.56 11.88
C ALA A 343 5.41 18.48 11.61
N ILE A 344 4.83 17.30 11.76
CA ILE A 344 3.38 17.08 11.63
C ILE A 344 2.61 17.90 12.68
N LEU A 345 3.01 17.85 13.96
CA LEU A 345 2.35 18.62 15.03
C LEU A 345 2.61 20.13 14.99
N ALA A 346 3.68 20.57 14.34
CA ALA A 346 3.90 21.98 14.08
C ALA A 346 2.95 22.53 13.00
N LYS A 347 2.53 21.67 12.06
CA LYS A 347 1.65 22.03 10.95
C LYS A 347 0.16 21.84 11.26
N TYR A 348 -0.17 20.73 11.92
CA TYR A 348 -1.54 20.30 12.20
C TYR A 348 -1.78 20.24 13.70
N LYS A 349 -3.04 20.45 14.10
CA LYS A 349 -3.46 20.35 15.51
C LYS A 349 -4.32 19.11 15.71
N VAL A 350 -4.26 18.59 16.93
CA VAL A 350 -5.16 17.53 17.38
C VAL A 350 -6.59 18.08 17.47
N VAL A 351 -7.53 17.35 16.90
CA VAL A 351 -8.94 17.72 16.91
C VAL A 351 -9.49 17.66 18.34
N GLY A 352 -10.10 18.76 18.78
CA GLY A 352 -10.71 18.85 20.11
C GLY A 352 -9.74 18.98 21.29
N ALA A 353 -8.46 19.27 21.02
CA ALA A 353 -7.43 19.52 22.04
C ALA A 353 -7.45 20.93 22.64
#